data_AF-A0A3D2KC44-F1
#
_entry.id   AF-A0A3D2KC44-F1
#
_cell.length_a   1.000
_cell.length_b   1.000
_cell.length_c   1.000
_cell.angle_alpha   90.00
_cell.angle_beta   90.00
_cell.angle_gamma   90.00
#
_symmetry.space_group_name_H-M   'P 1'
#
loop_
_entity.id
_entity.type
_entity.pdbx_description
1 polymer ?
#
loop_
_entity_poly.entity_id
_entity_poly.type
_entity_poly.pdbx_seq_one_letter_code
_entity_poly.pdbx_strand_id
1 'polypeptide(L)'
;MTQGKTRMPRRQKTNYDVKYELSDSEVLELYYSEPKLAVLMDMDVIRRVDQYLAVNLPQFITPKTHHLTRNGKRNLAACCIGVRYTSGKQQEKDCKIRCTLDLILNSSDFIETGKAAQGHQSDAETEDESDKIGSEIDRLNDILNNLPGSFSGTLRSHMKRKGYTEELLAQESWVSVSTIKQYRQKEDKEKTLRTVTALCIGMHLHPWLSEDLVSKAGVKVKRTKQDGAFRYLYTFHYKDSIEDCNIYLRKQGIPEFKLREKSA
;
A
#
# COMPACT_ATOMS: atom_id res chain seq x y z
N MET A 1 63.17 -20.75 10.66
CA MET A 1 62.44 -21.45 9.60
C MET A 1 60.96 -21.46 9.96
N THR A 2 60.20 -20.68 9.20
CA THR A 2 58.75 -20.71 8.92
C THR A 2 58.21 -22.14 8.74
N GLN A 3 56.95 -22.52 8.87
CA GLN A 3 55.60 -21.94 9.03
C GLN A 3 54.65 -23.16 9.19
N GLY A 4 53.40 -22.97 9.65
CA GLY A 4 52.37 -24.00 9.40
C GLY A 4 51.12 -23.99 10.28
N LYS A 5 50.48 -22.84 10.51
CA LYS A 5 49.12 -22.79 11.07
C LYS A 5 48.09 -23.00 9.95
N THR A 6 47.36 -24.10 10.01
CA THR A 6 46.23 -24.43 9.11
C THR A 6 45.10 -23.43 9.30
N ARG A 7 44.79 -22.66 8.25
CA ARG A 7 43.77 -21.61 8.22
C ARG A 7 42.52 -22.17 7.53
N MET A 8 41.39 -22.18 8.24
CA MET A 8 40.05 -22.47 7.69
C MET A 8 39.76 -21.61 6.44
N PRO A 9 39.08 -22.15 5.41
CA PRO A 9 38.79 -21.40 4.19
C PRO A 9 37.77 -20.28 4.47
N ARG A 10 38.12 -19.06 4.06
CA ARG A 10 37.27 -17.87 4.09
C ARG A 10 36.03 -18.11 3.23
N ARG A 11 34.84 -17.84 3.79
CA ARG A 11 33.57 -17.67 3.06
C ARG A 11 33.80 -16.76 1.85
N GLN A 12 33.61 -17.29 0.65
CA GLN A 12 33.61 -16.51 -0.59
C GLN A 12 32.34 -15.64 -0.64
N LYS A 13 32.50 -14.33 -0.50
CA LYS A 13 31.46 -13.36 -0.86
C LYS A 13 31.41 -13.26 -2.39
N THR A 14 30.40 -13.83 -3.02
CA THR A 14 30.09 -13.57 -4.43
C THR A 14 29.43 -12.21 -4.55
N ASN A 15 30.21 -11.18 -4.89
CA ASN A 15 29.70 -9.82 -5.09
C ASN A 15 29.15 -9.72 -6.53
N TYR A 16 27.83 -9.65 -6.69
CA TYR A 16 27.19 -9.36 -7.98
C TYR A 16 27.05 -7.84 -8.09
N ASP A 17 27.92 -7.22 -8.88
CA ASP A 17 28.01 -5.76 -9.00
C ASP A 17 26.75 -5.18 -9.68
N VAL A 18 26.11 -4.18 -9.06
CA VAL A 18 24.89 -3.52 -9.57
C VAL A 18 25.29 -2.18 -10.15
N LYS A 19 25.03 -1.98 -11.44
CA LYS A 19 25.38 -0.75 -12.17
C LYS A 19 24.20 0.24 -12.13
N TYR A 20 24.40 1.41 -11.56
CA TYR A 20 23.37 2.47 -11.46
C TYR A 20 23.49 3.56 -12.53
N GLU A 21 24.70 3.76 -13.06
CA GLU A 21 24.96 4.68 -14.16
C GLU A 21 24.66 3.97 -15.48
N LEU A 22 23.77 4.51 -16.29
CA LEU A 22 23.34 3.91 -17.54
C LEU A 22 23.63 4.89 -18.68
N SER A 23 24.17 4.40 -19.79
CA SER A 23 24.29 5.18 -21.03
C SER A 23 22.93 5.36 -21.71
N ASP A 24 22.82 6.28 -22.66
CA ASP A 24 21.54 6.53 -23.34
C ASP A 24 21.09 5.33 -24.19
N SER A 25 22.02 4.59 -24.77
CA SER A 25 21.72 3.33 -25.47
C SER A 25 21.18 2.26 -24.51
N GLU A 26 21.74 2.15 -23.30
CA GLU A 26 21.27 1.20 -22.29
C GLU A 26 19.88 1.58 -21.75
N VAL A 27 19.59 2.88 -21.58
CA VAL A 27 18.24 3.35 -21.19
C VAL A 27 17.22 3.07 -22.28
N LEU A 28 17.59 3.28 -23.54
CA LEU A 28 16.70 2.99 -24.67
C LEU A 28 16.39 1.50 -24.79
N GLU A 29 17.41 0.65 -24.63
CA GLU A 29 17.26 -0.81 -24.61
C GLU A 29 16.35 -1.25 -23.44
N LEU A 30 16.56 -0.69 -22.24
CA LEU A 30 15.72 -0.92 -21.07
C LEU A 30 14.26 -0.49 -21.29
N TYR A 31 14.05 0.66 -21.93
CA TYR A 31 12.72 1.18 -22.22
C TYR A 31 11.94 0.23 -23.15
N TYR A 32 12.58 -0.32 -24.18
CA TYR A 32 11.91 -1.25 -25.10
C TYR A 32 11.84 -2.70 -24.59
N SER A 33 12.80 -3.13 -23.78
CA SER A 33 12.82 -4.50 -23.22
C SER A 33 11.91 -4.64 -22.00
N GLU A 34 11.71 -3.59 -21.22
CA GLU A 34 10.90 -3.61 -20.00
C GLU A 34 9.67 -2.69 -20.12
N PRO A 35 8.51 -3.20 -20.58
CA PRO A 35 7.31 -2.38 -20.78
C PRO A 35 6.79 -1.72 -19.50
N LYS A 36 7.10 -2.30 -18.33
CA LYS A 36 6.76 -1.72 -17.02
C LYS A 36 7.57 -0.46 -16.73
N LEU A 37 8.86 -0.46 -17.10
CA LEU A 37 9.71 0.72 -16.95
C LEU A 37 9.25 1.83 -17.89
N ALA A 38 8.92 1.49 -19.14
CA ALA A 38 8.38 2.45 -20.11
C ALA A 38 7.16 3.18 -19.55
N VAL A 39 6.18 2.44 -19.02
CA VAL A 39 4.98 3.02 -18.41
C VAL A 39 5.30 3.93 -17.22
N LEU A 40 6.27 3.57 -16.37
CA LEU A 40 6.69 4.40 -15.23
C LEU A 40 7.46 5.66 -15.65
N MET A 41 8.17 5.62 -16.77
CA MET A 41 8.81 6.78 -17.37
C MET A 41 7.78 7.70 -18.03
N ASP A 42 6.79 7.14 -18.74
CA ASP A 42 5.70 7.88 -19.36
C ASP A 42 4.81 8.58 -18.33
N MET A 43 4.61 7.96 -17.17
CA MET A 43 3.87 8.54 -16.03
C MET A 43 4.73 9.48 -15.17
N ASP A 44 5.98 9.75 -15.55
CA ASP A 44 6.92 10.62 -14.84
C ASP A 44 7.18 10.21 -13.38
N VAL A 45 6.97 8.93 -13.05
CA VAL A 45 7.28 8.34 -11.73
C VAL A 45 8.77 8.05 -11.64
N ILE A 46 9.37 7.60 -12.75
CA ILE A 46 10.81 7.43 -12.92
C ILE A 46 11.28 8.42 -13.97
N ARG A 47 12.28 9.23 -13.63
CA ARG A 47 12.85 10.23 -14.53
C ARG A 47 14.32 9.96 -14.77
N ARG A 48 14.75 10.16 -16.01
CA ARG A 48 16.17 10.21 -16.36
C ARG A 48 16.76 11.51 -15.84
N VAL A 49 17.75 11.40 -14.96
CA VAL A 49 18.49 12.52 -14.39
C VAL A 49 19.98 12.22 -14.49
N ASP A 50 20.72 13.08 -15.19
CA ASP A 50 22.13 12.86 -15.51
C ASP A 50 22.31 11.47 -16.18
N GLN A 51 23.09 10.58 -15.57
CA GLN A 51 23.32 9.20 -16.04
C GLN A 51 22.46 8.16 -15.29
N TYR A 52 21.48 8.59 -14.49
CA TYR A 52 20.68 7.71 -13.62
C TYR A 52 19.20 7.72 -14.00
N LEU A 53 18.51 6.59 -13.80
CA LEU A 53 17.05 6.55 -13.80
C LEU A 53 16.58 6.60 -12.34
N ALA A 54 15.98 7.70 -11.91
CA ALA A 54 15.68 7.98 -10.51
C ALA A 54 14.18 8.18 -10.27
N VAL A 55 13.71 7.86 -9.06
CA VAL A 55 12.32 8.13 -8.64
C VAL A 55 12.11 9.64 -8.57
N ASN A 56 11.03 10.11 -9.20
CA ASN A 56 10.70 11.53 -9.30
C ASN A 56 10.08 12.09 -8.01
N LEU A 57 10.88 12.13 -6.95
CA LEU A 57 10.51 12.71 -5.65
C LEU A 57 11.44 13.89 -5.31
N PRO A 58 10.93 14.96 -4.67
CA PRO A 58 11.71 16.15 -4.31
C PRO A 58 12.91 15.86 -3.39
N GLN A 59 12.82 14.79 -2.60
CA GLN A 59 13.91 14.34 -1.71
C GLN A 59 15.12 13.76 -2.48
N PHE A 60 14.92 13.31 -3.72
CA PHE A 60 15.93 12.67 -4.56
C PHE A 60 16.31 13.52 -5.76
N ILE A 61 15.40 14.36 -6.28
CA ILE A 61 15.66 15.25 -7.41
C ILE A 61 15.42 16.71 -7.00
N THR A 62 16.51 17.47 -7.04
CA THR A 62 16.61 18.83 -7.60
C THR A 62 15.37 19.56 -8.14
N PRO A 63 14.42 20.18 -7.39
CA PRO A 63 13.26 20.80 -8.05
C PRO A 63 13.63 21.94 -9.01
N LYS A 64 14.73 22.66 -8.75
CA LYS A 64 15.19 23.80 -9.55
C LYS A 64 16.13 23.42 -10.70
N THR A 65 16.97 22.41 -10.50
CA THR A 65 18.04 22.07 -11.45
C THR A 65 17.84 20.70 -12.09
N HIS A 66 16.81 19.97 -11.68
CA HIS A 66 16.50 18.60 -12.10
C HIS A 66 17.65 17.60 -11.97
N HIS A 67 18.64 17.89 -11.11
CA HIS A 67 19.75 16.99 -10.78
C HIS A 67 19.49 16.21 -9.48
N LEU A 68 20.16 15.07 -9.33
CA LEU A 68 20.12 14.30 -8.09
C LEU A 68 20.57 15.16 -6.89
N THR A 69 19.80 15.12 -5.81
CA THR A 69 20.17 15.78 -4.55
C THR A 69 21.42 15.12 -3.96
N ARG A 70 22.08 15.82 -3.02
CA ARG A 70 23.20 15.24 -2.25
C ARG A 70 22.80 13.95 -1.53
N ASN A 71 21.53 13.84 -1.13
CA ASN A 71 20.97 12.65 -0.51
C ASN A 71 20.84 11.50 -1.53
N GLY A 72 20.29 11.77 -2.71
CA GLY A 72 20.19 10.77 -3.78
C GLY A 72 21.56 10.22 -4.21
N LYS A 73 22.57 11.09 -4.36
CA LYS A 73 23.93 10.66 -4.72
C LYS A 73 24.62 9.78 -3.66
N ARG A 74 24.27 9.93 -2.38
CA ARG A 74 24.81 9.12 -1.28
C ARG A 74 24.15 7.76 -1.14
N ASN A 75 22.92 7.62 -1.65
CA ASN A 75 22.13 6.41 -1.51
C ASN A 75 21.42 6.06 -2.83
N LEU A 76 22.23 5.79 -3.86
CA LEU A 76 21.75 5.44 -5.19
C LEU A 76 20.84 4.20 -5.17
N ALA A 77 21.12 3.23 -4.29
CA ALA A 77 20.30 2.03 -4.15
C ALA A 77 18.86 2.29 -3.70
N ALA A 78 18.61 3.39 -2.99
CA ALA A 78 17.29 3.74 -2.49
C ALA A 78 16.45 4.58 -3.47
N CYS A 79 17.09 5.25 -4.44
CA CYS A 79 16.40 6.20 -5.31
C CYS A 79 16.61 5.98 -6.81
N CYS A 80 17.61 5.18 -7.21
CA CYS A 80 17.96 4.95 -8.61
C CYS A 80 17.79 3.49 -9.00
N ILE A 81 17.40 3.25 -10.25
CA ILE A 81 17.28 1.92 -10.82
C ILE A 81 18.69 1.39 -11.11
N GLY A 82 19.12 0.41 -10.32
CA GLY A 82 20.35 -0.34 -10.57
C GLY A 82 20.07 -1.53 -11.47
N VAL A 83 20.90 -1.73 -12.49
CA VAL A 83 20.85 -2.83 -13.44
C VAL A 83 21.89 -3.88 -13.08
N ARG A 84 21.46 -5.13 -13.01
CA ARG A 84 22.34 -6.29 -12.88
C ARG A 84 22.37 -7.07 -14.19
N TYR A 85 23.57 -7.22 -14.75
CA TYR A 85 23.82 -8.06 -15.91
C TYR A 85 24.24 -9.46 -15.42
N THR A 86 23.45 -10.48 -15.73
CA THR A 86 23.86 -11.88 -15.51
C THR A 86 24.29 -12.49 -16.83
N SER A 87 25.59 -12.71 -17.03
CA SER A 87 26.08 -13.44 -18.20
C SER A 87 25.67 -14.91 -18.12
N GLY A 88 24.80 -15.34 -19.03
CA GLY A 88 24.58 -16.76 -19.30
C GLY A 88 25.85 -17.39 -19.87
N LYS A 89 26.22 -18.59 -19.40
CA LYS A 89 27.32 -19.35 -20.01
C LYS A 89 26.85 -19.86 -21.39
N GLN A 90 27.54 -19.37 -22.42
CA GLN A 90 27.69 -19.87 -23.80
C GLN A 90 26.43 -20.22 -24.63
N GLN A 91 26.33 -19.47 -25.74
CA GLN A 91 25.45 -19.58 -26.91
C GLN A 91 24.02 -19.05 -26.69
N GLU A 92 23.71 -18.02 -27.48
CA GLU A 92 22.57 -17.08 -27.40
C GLU A 92 22.66 -16.03 -26.27
N LYS A 93 23.01 -14.80 -26.69
CA LYS A 93 23.09 -13.60 -25.85
C LYS A 93 21.68 -13.16 -25.44
N ASP A 94 21.12 -13.79 -24.43
CA ASP A 94 19.97 -13.25 -23.72
C ASP A 94 20.47 -12.64 -22.40
N CYS A 95 20.90 -11.37 -22.48
CA CYS A 95 21.31 -10.61 -21.30
C CYS A 95 20.05 -10.22 -20.52
N LYS A 96 19.61 -11.10 -19.62
CA LYS A 96 18.45 -10.83 -18.77
C LYS A 96 18.81 -9.77 -17.73
N ILE A 97 18.50 -8.52 -18.04
CA ILE A 97 18.65 -7.38 -17.14
C ILE A 97 17.68 -7.57 -15.97
N ARG A 98 18.19 -7.67 -14.72
CA ARG A 98 17.34 -7.53 -13.52
C ARG A 98 17.59 -6.17 -12.92
N CYS A 99 16.59 -5.30 -13.01
CA CYS A 99 16.65 -3.95 -12.48
C CYS A 99 16.11 -3.90 -11.03
N THR A 100 16.59 -2.95 -10.23
CA THR A 100 16.13 -2.69 -8.84
C THR A 100 14.65 -2.26 -8.80
N LEU A 101 14.03 -2.09 -9.96
CA LEU A 101 12.59 -1.93 -10.13
C LEU A 101 11.81 -3.11 -9.54
N ASP A 102 12.37 -4.33 -9.50
CA ASP A 102 11.74 -5.46 -8.79
C ASP A 102 11.62 -5.17 -7.29
N LEU A 103 12.56 -4.46 -6.65
CA LEU A 103 12.46 -4.11 -5.23
C LEU A 103 11.39 -3.04 -4.96
N ILE A 104 11.25 -2.07 -5.87
CA ILE A 104 10.24 -1.00 -5.77
C ILE A 104 8.85 -1.55 -6.14
N LEU A 105 8.74 -2.41 -7.15
CA LEU A 105 7.49 -3.06 -7.56
C LEU A 105 7.04 -4.14 -6.56
N ASN A 106 7.96 -4.84 -5.91
CA ASN A 106 7.63 -5.76 -4.80
C ASN A 106 7.23 -5.01 -3.52
N SER A 107 7.50 -3.70 -3.41
CA SER A 107 6.95 -2.85 -2.35
C SER A 107 5.57 -2.28 -2.69
N SER A 108 5.10 -2.45 -3.94
CA SER A 108 3.73 -2.14 -4.31
C SER A 108 2.87 -3.39 -4.22
N ASP A 109 2.11 -3.51 -3.12
CA ASP A 109 1.15 -4.57 -2.78
C ASP A 109 -0.06 -4.68 -3.74
N PHE A 110 0.05 -4.25 -5.00
CA PHE A 110 -1.09 -4.10 -5.90
C PHE A 110 -1.28 -5.23 -6.92
N ILE A 111 -0.39 -6.24 -6.98
CA ILE A 111 -0.51 -7.35 -7.93
C ILE A 111 -0.60 -8.70 -7.20
N GLU A 112 -1.72 -9.41 -7.39
CA GLU A 112 -2.05 -10.75 -6.84
C GLU A 112 -1.05 -11.87 -7.21
N THR A 113 0.02 -11.57 -7.95
CA THR A 113 1.04 -12.54 -8.41
C THR A 113 2.45 -12.27 -7.85
N GLY A 114 2.57 -11.44 -6.82
CA GLY A 114 3.84 -11.23 -6.11
C GLY A 114 4.43 -12.55 -5.61
N LYS A 115 5.71 -12.81 -5.94
CA LYS A 115 6.45 -13.94 -5.35
C LYS A 115 6.79 -13.57 -3.90
N ALA A 116 6.58 -14.51 -2.98
CA ALA A 116 6.97 -14.33 -1.58
C ALA A 116 8.43 -13.86 -1.49
N ALA A 117 8.67 -12.79 -0.74
CA ALA A 117 10.00 -12.26 -0.52
C ALA A 117 10.89 -13.36 0.10
N GLN A 118 12.05 -13.65 -0.51
CA GLN A 118 13.05 -14.50 0.13
C GLN A 118 13.80 -13.69 1.20
N GLY A 119 13.16 -13.54 2.36
CA GLY A 119 13.80 -13.18 3.62
C GLY A 119 13.69 -14.37 4.57
N HIS A 120 14.78 -14.73 5.26
CA HIS A 120 14.66 -15.56 6.46
C HIS A 120 14.39 -14.60 7.62
N GLN A 121 13.15 -14.57 8.10
CA GLN A 121 12.88 -14.09 9.46
C GLN A 121 13.53 -15.08 10.44
N SER A 122 14.10 -14.58 11.54
CA SER A 122 14.62 -15.48 12.58
C SER A 122 13.46 -16.17 13.30
N ASP A 123 13.70 -17.37 13.84
CA ASP A 123 12.66 -18.15 14.54
C ASP A 123 11.98 -17.35 15.66
N ALA A 124 12.72 -16.50 16.37
CA ALA A 124 12.21 -15.63 17.42
C ALA A 124 11.33 -14.48 16.90
N GLU A 125 11.66 -13.90 15.74
CA GLU A 125 10.82 -12.89 15.09
C GLU A 125 9.52 -13.51 14.56
N THR A 126 9.60 -14.74 14.02
CA THR A 126 8.42 -15.49 13.59
C THR A 126 7.49 -15.84 14.76
N GLU A 127 8.04 -16.21 15.91
CA GLU A 127 7.26 -16.51 17.12
C GLU A 127 6.54 -15.26 17.65
N ASP A 128 7.23 -14.13 17.80
CA ASP A 128 6.64 -12.86 18.25
C ASP A 128 5.56 -12.33 17.28
N GLU A 129 5.78 -12.45 15.96
CA GLU A 129 4.74 -12.12 14.97
C GLU A 129 3.54 -13.06 15.04
N SER A 130 3.76 -14.36 15.21
CA SER A 130 2.70 -15.36 15.37
C SER A 130 1.83 -15.07 16.58
N ASP A 131 2.43 -14.73 17.72
CA ASP A 131 1.71 -14.38 18.94
C ASP A 131 0.86 -13.11 18.78
N LYS A 132 1.41 -12.09 18.12
CA LYS A 132 0.65 -10.86 17.79
C LYS A 132 -0.54 -11.16 16.88
N ILE A 133 -0.35 -11.98 15.85
CA ILE A 133 -1.43 -12.39 14.94
C ILE A 133 -2.51 -13.13 15.71
N GLY A 134 -2.14 -14.12 16.54
CA GLY A 134 -3.08 -14.87 17.38
C GLY A 134 -3.89 -13.96 18.30
N SER A 135 -3.21 -13.06 19.02
CA SER A 135 -3.88 -12.12 19.94
C SER A 135 -4.85 -11.17 19.24
N GLU A 136 -4.54 -10.71 18.03
CA GLU A 136 -5.43 -9.84 17.26
C GLU A 136 -6.63 -10.62 16.70
N ILE A 137 -6.42 -11.86 16.26
CA ILE A 137 -7.51 -12.75 15.82
C ILE A 137 -8.49 -13.01 16.97
N ASP A 138 -7.99 -13.38 18.15
CA ASP A 138 -8.81 -13.63 19.33
C ASP A 138 -9.61 -12.38 19.70
N ARG A 139 -8.94 -11.22 19.74
CA ARG A 139 -9.60 -9.93 19.97
C ARG A 139 -10.73 -9.68 18.96
N LEU A 140 -10.47 -9.87 17.67
CA LEU A 140 -11.46 -9.66 16.60
C LEU A 140 -12.65 -10.61 16.71
N ASN A 141 -12.39 -11.89 17.00
CA ASN A 141 -13.43 -12.89 17.20
C ASN A 141 -14.32 -12.55 18.40
N ASP A 142 -13.72 -12.16 19.52
CA ASP A 142 -14.45 -11.71 20.71
C ASP A 142 -15.36 -10.53 20.38
N ILE A 143 -14.86 -9.57 19.61
CA ILE A 143 -15.68 -8.43 19.17
C ILE A 143 -16.84 -8.93 18.32
N LEU A 144 -16.57 -9.67 17.23
CA LEU A 144 -17.56 -10.13 16.26
C LEU A 144 -18.67 -10.97 16.92
N ASN A 145 -18.30 -11.88 17.81
CA ASN A 145 -19.25 -12.74 18.53
C ASN A 145 -20.20 -11.97 19.45
N ASN A 146 -19.79 -10.78 19.92
CA ASN A 146 -20.59 -9.92 20.77
C ASN A 146 -21.34 -8.81 19.99
N LEU A 147 -21.20 -8.74 18.66
CA LEU A 147 -21.91 -7.74 17.86
C LEU A 147 -23.38 -8.13 17.67
N PRO A 148 -24.31 -7.17 17.75
CA PRO A 148 -25.71 -7.41 17.39
C PRO A 148 -25.87 -7.86 15.94
N GLY A 149 -26.93 -8.62 15.64
CA GLY A 149 -27.23 -9.08 14.28
C GLY A 149 -27.69 -7.97 13.32
N SER A 150 -28.16 -6.83 13.85
CA SER A 150 -28.66 -5.71 13.05
C SER A 150 -27.58 -4.66 12.78
N PHE A 151 -27.73 -3.89 11.69
CA PHE A 151 -26.82 -2.81 11.34
C PHE A 151 -26.81 -1.71 12.40
N SER A 152 -28.00 -1.23 12.80
CA SER A 152 -28.13 -0.14 13.79
C SER A 152 -27.55 -0.57 15.14
N GLY A 153 -27.76 -1.83 15.51
CA GLY A 153 -27.18 -2.40 16.73
C GLY A 153 -25.66 -2.44 16.67
N THR A 154 -25.10 -2.94 15.56
CA THR A 154 -23.66 -3.02 15.32
C THR A 154 -23.00 -1.65 15.30
N LEU A 155 -23.59 -0.67 14.60
CA LEU A 155 -23.09 0.70 14.57
C LEU A 155 -23.04 1.32 15.97
N ARG A 156 -24.11 1.16 16.77
CA ARG A 156 -24.13 1.63 18.18
C ARG A 156 -23.06 0.95 19.02
N SER A 157 -22.85 -0.35 18.83
CA SER A 157 -21.83 -1.13 19.55
C SER A 157 -20.42 -0.64 19.22
N HIS A 158 -20.10 -0.45 17.94
CA HIS A 158 -18.82 0.08 17.50
C HIS A 158 -18.56 1.50 18.01
N MET A 159 -19.55 2.40 17.91
CA MET A 159 -19.44 3.76 18.45
C MET A 159 -19.17 3.74 19.95
N LYS A 160 -19.93 2.96 20.73
CA LYS A 160 -19.75 2.84 22.19
C LYS A 160 -18.36 2.31 22.53
N ARG A 161 -17.95 1.21 21.90
CA ARG A 161 -16.67 0.54 22.14
C ARG A 161 -15.48 1.44 21.83
N LYS A 162 -15.56 2.26 20.77
CA LYS A 162 -14.48 3.18 20.36
C LYS A 162 -14.66 4.61 20.89
N GLY A 163 -15.69 4.90 21.68
CA GLY A 163 -15.89 6.21 22.32
C GLY A 163 -16.38 7.33 21.38
N TYR A 164 -17.04 7.01 20.27
CA TYR A 164 -17.55 8.02 19.33
C TYR A 164 -18.93 8.56 19.75
N THR A 165 -19.06 9.89 19.79
CA THR A 165 -20.36 10.58 19.75
C THR A 165 -20.88 10.69 18.32
N GLU A 166 -22.13 11.13 18.14
CA GLU A 166 -22.68 11.36 16.79
C GLU A 166 -21.93 12.49 16.06
N GLU A 167 -21.55 13.53 16.80
CA GLU A 167 -20.83 14.71 16.31
C GLU A 167 -19.39 14.38 15.93
N LEU A 168 -18.68 13.65 16.81
CA LEU A 168 -17.31 13.23 16.52
C LEU A 168 -17.28 12.30 15.30
N LEU A 169 -18.20 11.32 15.26
CA LEU A 169 -18.28 10.44 14.09
C LEU A 169 -18.63 11.22 12.82
N ALA A 170 -19.52 12.20 12.89
CA ALA A 170 -19.85 13.04 11.75
C ALA A 170 -18.64 13.81 11.21
N GLN A 171 -17.82 14.35 12.11
CA GLN A 171 -16.58 15.04 11.78
C GLN A 171 -15.56 14.10 11.15
N GLU A 172 -15.35 12.91 11.69
CA GLU A 172 -14.33 11.98 11.19
C GLU A 172 -14.76 11.24 9.92
N SER A 173 -16.06 10.94 9.76
CA SER A 173 -16.57 10.18 8.60
C SER A 173 -17.13 11.06 7.49
N TRP A 174 -17.25 12.37 7.70
CA TRP A 174 -17.98 13.31 6.82
C TRP A 174 -19.40 12.87 6.49
N VAL A 175 -20.06 12.19 7.43
CA VAL A 175 -21.48 11.80 7.32
C VAL A 175 -22.27 12.71 8.24
N SER A 176 -23.41 13.23 7.78
CA SER A 176 -24.17 14.16 8.63
C SER A 176 -24.63 13.50 9.94
N VAL A 177 -24.63 14.26 11.04
CA VAL A 177 -25.15 13.83 12.35
C VAL A 177 -26.56 13.26 12.21
N SER A 178 -27.41 13.89 11.40
CA SER A 178 -28.78 13.41 11.12
C SER A 178 -28.79 12.02 10.49
N THR A 179 -27.90 11.76 9.52
CA THR A 179 -27.77 10.43 8.90
C THR A 179 -27.28 9.40 9.90
N ILE A 180 -26.26 9.72 10.71
CA ILE A 180 -25.75 8.83 11.76
C ILE A 180 -26.87 8.49 12.75
N LYS A 181 -27.61 9.49 13.22
CA LYS A 181 -28.75 9.31 14.12
C LYS A 181 -29.82 8.41 13.52
N GLN A 182 -30.18 8.62 12.25
CA GLN A 182 -31.12 7.75 11.53
C GLN A 182 -30.59 6.31 11.43
N TYR A 183 -29.32 6.13 11.07
CA TYR A 183 -28.68 4.83 10.94
C TYR A 183 -28.56 4.08 12.27
N ARG A 184 -28.51 4.80 13.40
CA ARG A 184 -28.53 4.21 14.74
C ARG A 184 -29.93 3.84 15.22
N GLN A 185 -30.99 4.44 14.66
CA GLN A 185 -32.35 4.33 15.20
C GLN A 185 -33.30 3.55 14.29
N LYS A 186 -33.12 3.66 12.97
CA LYS A 186 -34.04 3.17 11.95
C LYS A 186 -33.36 2.07 11.13
N GLU A 187 -33.60 0.82 11.52
CA GLU A 187 -32.99 -0.34 10.86
C GLU A 187 -33.43 -0.49 9.40
N ASP A 188 -34.60 0.01 9.04
CA ASP A 188 -35.18 0.01 7.69
C ASP A 188 -34.61 1.11 6.78
N LYS A 189 -33.91 2.11 7.35
CA LYS A 189 -33.35 3.21 6.56
C LYS A 189 -32.39 2.68 5.51
N GLU A 190 -32.58 3.07 4.25
CA GLU A 190 -31.68 2.65 3.18
C GLU A 190 -30.25 3.14 3.40
N LYS A 191 -29.28 2.23 3.22
CA LYS A 191 -27.84 2.52 3.32
C LYS A 191 -27.17 2.41 1.97
N THR A 192 -26.15 3.22 1.76
CA THR A 192 -25.31 3.16 0.56
C THR A 192 -23.91 2.71 0.92
N LEU A 193 -23.25 1.95 0.03
CA LEU A 193 -21.88 1.46 0.25
C LEU A 193 -20.93 2.61 0.61
N ARG A 194 -21.04 3.73 -0.12
CA ARG A 194 -20.25 4.95 0.13
C ARG A 194 -20.41 5.46 1.57
N THR A 195 -21.64 5.57 2.06
CA THR A 195 -21.88 6.11 3.42
C THR A 195 -21.37 5.15 4.49
N VAL A 196 -21.60 3.84 4.31
CA VAL A 196 -21.13 2.83 5.28
C VAL A 196 -19.60 2.74 5.28
N THR A 197 -18.97 2.82 4.10
CA THR A 197 -17.51 2.87 3.95
C THR A 197 -16.92 4.07 4.69
N ALA A 198 -17.53 5.24 4.53
CA ALA A 198 -17.10 6.45 5.24
C ALA A 198 -17.19 6.29 6.76
N LEU A 199 -18.26 5.67 7.27
CA LEU A 199 -18.39 5.36 8.71
C LEU A 199 -17.32 4.37 9.19
N CYS A 200 -16.97 3.37 8.38
CA CYS A 200 -15.92 2.40 8.72
C CYS A 200 -14.56 3.06 8.83
N ILE A 201 -14.21 3.91 7.85
CA ILE A 201 -12.94 4.65 7.82
C ILE A 201 -12.89 5.68 8.95
N GLY A 202 -13.95 6.49 9.14
CA GLY A 202 -14.00 7.50 10.20
C GLY A 202 -13.96 6.91 11.62
N MET A 203 -14.38 5.66 11.80
CA MET A 203 -14.19 4.92 13.06
C MET A 203 -12.90 4.11 13.11
N HIS A 204 -12.10 4.08 12.04
CA HIS A 204 -10.96 3.19 11.86
C HIS A 204 -11.26 1.73 12.23
N LEU A 205 -12.31 1.18 11.64
CA LEU A 205 -12.69 -0.21 11.87
C LEU A 205 -11.73 -1.15 11.14
N HIS A 206 -11.27 -2.17 11.86
CA HIS A 206 -10.51 -3.27 11.25
C HIS A 206 -11.31 -3.86 10.08
N PRO A 207 -10.67 -4.27 8.96
CA PRO A 207 -11.37 -4.74 7.76
C PRO A 207 -12.43 -5.82 8.01
N TRP A 208 -12.20 -6.73 8.96
CA TRP A 208 -13.19 -7.77 9.33
C TRP A 208 -14.48 -7.17 9.93
N LEU A 209 -14.34 -6.12 10.74
CA LEU A 209 -15.46 -5.41 11.36
C LEU A 209 -16.16 -4.51 10.33
N SER A 210 -15.39 -3.91 9.42
CA SER A 210 -15.92 -3.15 8.29
C SER A 210 -16.78 -4.04 7.38
N GLU A 211 -16.31 -5.24 7.05
CA GLU A 211 -17.04 -6.20 6.22
C GLU A 211 -18.32 -6.68 6.92
N ASP A 212 -18.28 -6.97 8.23
CA ASP A 212 -19.47 -7.29 9.03
C ASP A 212 -20.50 -6.15 8.96
N LEU A 213 -20.07 -4.91 9.16
CA LEU A 213 -20.96 -3.75 9.14
C LEU A 213 -21.54 -3.49 7.73
N VAL A 214 -20.74 -3.63 6.67
CA VAL A 214 -21.18 -3.51 5.26
C VAL A 214 -22.18 -4.61 4.91
N SER A 215 -21.92 -5.84 5.31
CA SER A 215 -22.83 -6.98 5.12
C SER A 215 -24.18 -6.73 5.81
N LYS A 216 -24.16 -6.32 7.09
CA LYS A 216 -25.37 -6.01 7.86
C LYS A 216 -26.13 -4.80 7.32
N ALA A 217 -25.47 -3.88 6.62
CA ALA A 217 -26.13 -2.77 5.95
C ALA A 217 -27.06 -3.22 4.80
N GLY A 218 -26.98 -4.50 4.39
CA GLY A 218 -27.74 -5.04 3.27
C GLY A 218 -27.20 -4.59 1.91
N VAL A 219 -25.97 -4.06 1.87
CA VAL A 219 -25.37 -3.51 0.65
C VAL A 219 -24.47 -4.57 0.01
N LYS A 220 -24.83 -4.99 -1.21
CA LYS A 220 -23.98 -5.90 -2.00
C LYS A 220 -22.92 -5.09 -2.74
N VAL A 221 -21.65 -5.36 -2.43
CA VAL A 221 -20.50 -4.83 -3.18
C VAL A 221 -20.48 -5.47 -4.56
N LYS A 222 -20.70 -4.67 -5.60
CA LYS A 222 -20.71 -5.12 -7.00
C LYS A 222 -19.29 -5.15 -7.56
N ARG A 223 -19.10 -5.86 -8.68
CA ARG A 223 -17.84 -5.85 -9.45
C ARG A 223 -17.71 -4.60 -10.33
N THR A 224 -17.91 -3.42 -9.74
CA THR A 224 -17.73 -2.14 -10.43
C THR A 224 -16.45 -1.47 -9.93
N LYS A 225 -15.86 -0.59 -10.75
CA LYS A 225 -14.67 0.18 -10.35
C LYS A 225 -14.92 0.99 -9.07
N GLN A 226 -16.12 1.56 -8.93
CA GLN A 226 -16.52 2.33 -7.77
C GLN A 226 -16.62 1.48 -6.50
N ASP A 227 -17.34 0.37 -6.56
CA ASP A 227 -17.54 -0.50 -5.39
C ASP A 227 -16.22 -1.17 -4.99
N GLY A 228 -15.39 -1.54 -5.97
CA GLY A 228 -14.03 -2.03 -5.74
C GLY A 228 -13.14 -1.01 -5.05
N ALA A 229 -13.24 0.28 -5.41
CA ALA A 229 -12.49 1.34 -4.73
C ALA A 229 -12.93 1.52 -3.27
N PHE A 230 -14.24 1.51 -2.98
CA PHE A 230 -14.70 1.58 -1.60
C PHE A 230 -14.25 0.38 -0.77
N ARG A 231 -14.30 -0.83 -1.35
CA ARG A 231 -13.76 -2.04 -0.73
C ARG A 231 -12.27 -1.96 -0.45
N TYR A 232 -11.50 -1.48 -1.42
CA TYR A 232 -10.07 -1.27 -1.26
C TYR A 232 -9.78 -0.30 -0.10
N LEU A 233 -10.52 0.82 -0.02
CA LEU A 233 -10.33 1.81 1.04
C LEU A 233 -10.62 1.26 2.44
N TYR A 234 -11.75 0.59 2.67
CA TYR A 234 -12.02 0.03 4.02
C TYR A 234 -11.16 -1.21 4.35
N THR A 235 -10.42 -1.76 3.38
CA THR A 235 -9.52 -2.91 3.59
C THR A 235 -8.10 -2.45 3.89
N PHE A 236 -7.56 -1.52 3.11
CA PHE A 236 -6.14 -1.12 3.17
C PHE A 236 -5.91 0.27 3.78
N HIS A 237 -6.89 1.17 3.63
CA HIS A 237 -6.82 2.57 4.08
C HIS A 237 -7.79 2.87 5.23
N TYR A 238 -8.19 1.85 6.00
CA TYR A 238 -9.15 2.03 7.09
C TYR A 238 -8.61 2.90 8.24
N LYS A 239 -7.29 3.05 8.35
CA LYS A 239 -6.62 3.91 9.35
C LYS A 239 -6.41 5.35 8.87
N ASP A 240 -6.62 5.61 7.59
CA ASP A 240 -6.37 6.92 6.99
C ASP A 240 -7.55 7.86 7.24
N SER A 241 -7.32 9.16 7.02
CA SER A 241 -8.40 10.14 7.09
C SER A 241 -9.31 10.06 5.86
N ILE A 242 -10.54 10.58 5.98
CA ILE A 242 -11.44 10.73 4.82
C ILE A 242 -10.85 11.66 3.75
N GLU A 243 -10.10 12.69 4.17
CA GLU A 243 -9.38 13.61 3.30
C GLU A 243 -8.37 12.85 2.41
N ASP A 244 -7.54 11.99 3.02
CA ASP A 244 -6.55 11.18 2.31
C ASP A 244 -7.23 10.20 1.35
N CYS A 245 -8.29 9.54 1.82
CA CYS A 245 -9.10 8.64 0.98
C CYS A 245 -9.67 9.35 -0.26
N ASN A 246 -10.09 10.61 -0.12
CA ASN A 246 -10.61 11.41 -1.23
C ASN A 246 -9.55 11.75 -2.28
N ILE A 247 -8.27 11.86 -1.92
CA ILE A 247 -7.18 12.02 -2.89
C ILE A 247 -7.16 10.83 -3.85
N TYR A 248 -7.28 9.60 -3.34
CA TYR A 248 -7.33 8.39 -4.16
C TYR A 248 -8.58 8.35 -5.04
N LEU A 249 -9.75 8.65 -4.48
CA LEU A 249 -11.02 8.66 -5.23
C LEU A 249 -11.00 9.67 -6.38
N ARG A 250 -10.50 10.88 -6.12
CA ARG A 250 -10.38 11.96 -7.12
C ARG A 250 -9.47 11.58 -8.27
N LYS A 251 -8.29 11.02 -7.97
CA LYS A 251 -7.35 10.53 -8.99
C LYS A 251 -7.96 9.43 -9.88
N GLN A 252 -8.91 8.66 -9.35
CA GLN A 252 -9.56 7.56 -10.06
C GLN A 252 -10.84 7.97 -10.79
N GLY A 253 -11.28 9.24 -10.67
CA GLY A 253 -12.53 9.74 -11.23
C GLY A 253 -13.78 9.20 -10.51
N ILE A 254 -13.66 8.81 -9.25
CA ILE A 254 -14.73 8.18 -8.45
C ILE A 254 -15.33 9.23 -7.50
N PRO A 255 -16.66 9.19 -7.22
CA PRO A 255 -17.27 10.14 -6.29
C PRO A 255 -16.65 10.12 -4.89
N GLU A 256 -16.07 11.25 -4.49
CA GLU A 256 -15.48 11.52 -3.17
C GLU A 256 -16.50 11.40 -2.03
N PHE A 257 -16.06 11.14 -0.80
CA PHE A 257 -16.86 11.37 0.40
C PHE A 257 -17.07 12.88 0.59
N LYS A 258 -18.31 13.32 0.79
CA LYS A 258 -18.64 14.74 0.94
C LYS A 258 -19.53 14.96 2.15
N LEU A 259 -19.16 15.92 2.99
CA LEU A 259 -20.08 16.49 3.95
C LEU A 259 -21.17 17.22 3.16
N ARG A 260 -22.44 16.81 3.28
CA ARG A 260 -23.54 17.67 2.81
C ARG A 260 -23.62 18.84 3.78
N GLU A 261 -22.94 19.94 3.48
CA GLU A 261 -23.30 21.21 4.10
C GLU A 261 -24.77 21.44 3.78
N LYS A 262 -25.59 21.60 4.82
CA LYS A 262 -26.91 22.19 4.61
C LYS A 262 -26.64 23.57 4.05
N SER A 263 -27.06 23.81 2.80
CA SER A 263 -27.38 25.15 2.35
C SER A 263 -28.25 25.78 3.43
N ALA A 264 -27.73 26.86 4.04
CA ALA A 264 -28.44 27.67 5.01
C ALA A 264 -29.77 28.16 4.43
#